data_AF-A0A4Q9FIG5-F1
#
_entry.id   AF-A0A4Q9FIG5-F1
#
_cell.length_a   1.000
_cell.length_b   1.000
_cell.length_c   1.000
_cell.angle_alpha   90.00
_cell.angle_beta   90.00
_cell.angle_gamma   90.00
#
_symmetry.space_group_name_H-M   'P 1'
#
loop_
_entity.id
_entity.type
_entity.pdbx_description
1 polymer ?
#
loop_
_entity_poly.entity_id
_entity_poly.type
_entity_poly.pdbx_seq_one_letter_code
_entity_poly.pdbx_strand_id
1 'polypeptide(L)'
;MKYTQIIKVEKNVNKLKTNKKIKTMKKSNIQWTNYTWNPWQGCRKVSPGCKYCYMYRDKAIYGQNAKTVVRSKTVFDAPLKWKDGELVFTCSWSDWFIEEADEWRDEAWEIIKKTPRHTYQILTKRPERIKEHLPEYFDDLDNVWLGVSIESEDQMGRLEHLKDFSCITFASFEPLIAPIPWDERMQVLDWCIIGGESGNNIGEHKYRKMELEWMRNLIKGAKSSGVPCFVKQLGTHQYKQLGLKDRHGGDIDEFPEEFIIREYPQVYYDKHLALT
;
A
#
# COMPACT_ATOMS: atom_id res chain seq x y z
N MET A 1 -34.62 -3.10 -41.85
CA MET A 1 -34.77 -2.80 -40.41
C MET A 1 -33.39 -2.85 -39.76
N LYS A 2 -33.17 -1.96 -38.80
CA LYS A 2 -31.89 -1.37 -38.35
C LYS A 2 -30.81 -2.39 -37.93
N TYR A 3 -29.60 -2.20 -38.48
CA TYR A 3 -28.33 -2.68 -37.94
C TYR A 3 -28.03 -1.93 -36.64
N THR A 4 -27.79 -2.65 -35.54
CA THR A 4 -27.42 -2.05 -34.25
C THR A 4 -25.91 -1.86 -34.21
N GLN A 5 -25.47 -0.60 -34.16
CA GLN A 5 -24.08 -0.19 -34.02
C GLN A 5 -23.50 -0.69 -32.70
N ILE A 6 -22.42 -1.48 -32.78
CA ILE A 6 -21.53 -1.74 -31.66
C ILE A 6 -20.66 -0.49 -31.49
N ILE A 7 -20.94 0.30 -30.46
CA ILE A 7 -20.14 1.45 -30.07
C ILE A 7 -18.84 0.90 -29.46
N LYS A 8 -17.76 0.85 -30.25
CA LYS A 8 -16.40 0.74 -29.73
C LYS A 8 -16.05 2.05 -29.04
N VAL A 9 -16.01 2.04 -27.72
CA VAL A 9 -15.43 3.14 -26.95
C VAL A 9 -13.91 3.02 -27.07
N GLU A 10 -13.33 3.75 -28.01
CA GLU A 10 -11.88 3.92 -28.11
C GLU A 10 -11.38 4.68 -26.87
N LYS A 11 -10.76 3.97 -25.93
CA LYS A 11 -9.99 4.58 -24.85
C LYS A 11 -8.74 5.21 -25.47
N ASN A 12 -8.80 6.51 -25.72
CA ASN A 12 -7.66 7.35 -26.07
C ASN A 12 -6.69 7.42 -24.87
N VAL A 13 -5.80 6.43 -24.75
CA VAL A 13 -4.66 6.45 -23.84
C VAL A 13 -3.57 7.31 -24.47
N ASN A 14 -3.72 8.63 -24.37
CA ASN A 14 -2.62 9.54 -24.65
C ASN A 14 -1.61 9.44 -23.50
N LYS A 15 -0.48 8.79 -23.80
CA LYS A 15 0.74 8.76 -22.98
C LYS A 15 1.21 10.19 -22.67
N LEU A 16 0.78 10.74 -21.54
CA LEU A 16 1.44 11.89 -20.95
C LEU A 16 2.71 11.40 -20.24
N LYS A 17 3.83 11.46 -20.96
CA LYS A 17 5.16 11.45 -20.36
C LYS A 17 5.33 12.75 -19.57
N THR A 18 4.89 12.79 -18.31
CA THR A 18 5.20 13.91 -17.41
C THR A 18 6.25 13.47 -16.39
N ASN A 19 7.51 13.55 -16.79
CA ASN A 19 8.67 13.56 -15.89
C ASN A 19 8.78 14.91 -15.14
N LYS A 20 7.70 15.38 -14.50
CA LYS A 20 7.80 16.44 -13.50
C LYS A 20 8.07 15.78 -12.15
N LYS A 21 9.30 15.92 -11.64
CA LYS A 21 9.66 15.52 -10.28
C LYS A 21 8.69 16.20 -9.30
N ILE A 22 7.75 15.43 -8.77
CA ILE A 22 6.85 15.85 -7.68
C ILE A 22 7.75 16.19 -6.49
N LYS A 23 7.89 17.47 -6.18
CA LYS A 23 8.74 17.96 -5.08
C LYS A 23 7.90 18.06 -3.82
N THR A 24 7.34 16.95 -3.36
CA THR A 24 6.75 16.85 -2.01
C THR A 24 7.87 16.74 -0.99
N MET A 25 7.86 17.58 0.05
CA MET A 25 8.75 17.41 1.20
C MET A 25 8.37 16.10 1.89
N LYS A 26 9.08 15.00 1.57
CA LYS A 26 8.83 13.68 2.15
C LYS A 26 9.12 13.70 3.65
N LYS A 27 8.11 13.44 4.47
CA LYS A 27 8.30 13.13 5.90
C LYS A 27 8.23 11.63 6.21
N SER A 28 7.83 10.80 5.23
CA SER A 28 7.88 9.34 5.33
C SER A 28 9.07 8.74 4.59
N ASN A 29 9.62 7.65 5.15
CA ASN A 29 10.60 6.79 4.48
C ASN A 29 9.93 5.75 3.55
N ILE A 30 8.60 5.75 3.45
CA ILE A 30 7.82 4.83 2.61
C ILE A 30 7.55 5.53 1.27
N GLN A 31 8.03 4.95 0.17
CA GLN A 31 8.17 5.67 -1.10
C GLN A 31 6.84 6.07 -1.78
N TRP A 32 5.76 5.37 -1.48
CA TRP A 32 4.44 5.54 -2.09
C TRP A 32 3.50 6.49 -1.32
N THR A 33 4.02 7.21 -0.33
CA THR A 33 3.23 8.13 0.51
C THR A 33 4.06 9.36 0.90
N ASN A 34 3.39 10.44 1.27
CA ASN A 34 4.06 11.65 1.76
C ASN A 34 4.28 11.57 3.28
N TYR A 35 3.26 11.07 3.97
CA TYR A 35 3.20 10.95 5.42
C TYR A 35 2.83 9.54 5.85
N THR A 36 3.15 9.26 7.10
CA THR A 36 2.72 8.05 7.78
C THR A 36 2.04 8.44 9.08
N TRP A 37 0.86 7.89 9.32
CA TRP A 37 0.10 8.08 10.55
C TRP A 37 -0.07 6.74 11.25
N ASN A 38 0.47 6.63 12.46
CA ASN A 38 0.30 5.44 13.31
C ASN A 38 -0.57 5.81 14.52
N PRO A 39 -1.91 5.78 14.42
CA PRO A 39 -2.78 6.04 15.56
C PRO A 39 -2.59 5.01 16.68
N TRP A 40 -2.12 3.81 16.34
CA TRP A 40 -1.64 2.79 17.26
C TRP A 40 -0.40 2.10 16.69
N GLN A 41 0.28 1.35 17.53
CA GLN A 41 1.50 0.60 17.18
C GLN A 41 1.53 -0.76 17.88
N GLY A 42 2.28 -1.71 17.29
CA GLY A 42 2.28 -3.10 17.71
C GLY A 42 1.30 -3.93 16.86
N CYS A 43 1.56 -5.21 16.70
CA CYS A 43 0.74 -6.08 15.85
C CYS A 43 0.96 -7.57 16.18
N ARG A 44 -0.04 -8.41 15.89
CA ARG A 44 0.10 -9.88 15.88
C ARG A 44 0.44 -10.38 14.47
N LYS A 45 1.37 -11.33 14.35
CA LYS A 45 1.68 -11.98 13.06
C LYS A 45 0.50 -12.90 12.67
N VAL A 46 -0.01 -12.77 11.46
CA VAL A 46 -1.20 -13.53 10.97
C VAL A 46 -0.95 -14.31 9.69
N SER A 47 0.19 -14.12 9.04
CA SER A 47 0.48 -14.79 7.78
C SER A 47 2.00 -14.93 7.54
N PRO A 48 2.42 -15.75 6.56
CA PRO A 48 3.84 -15.96 6.26
C PRO A 48 4.59 -14.68 5.94
N GLY A 49 3.94 -13.66 5.36
CA GLY A 49 4.51 -12.34 5.11
C GLY A 49 5.01 -11.64 6.39
N CYS A 50 4.44 -11.95 7.55
CA CYS A 50 4.82 -11.33 8.83
C CYS A 50 6.13 -11.87 9.44
N LYS A 51 6.70 -12.96 8.89
CA LYS A 51 7.84 -13.68 9.49
C LYS A 51 8.99 -12.74 9.89
N TYR A 52 9.42 -11.86 8.99
CA TYR A 52 10.51 -10.90 9.22
C TYR A 52 10.07 -9.45 9.23
N CYS A 53 8.84 -9.19 9.70
CA CYS A 53 8.27 -7.84 9.77
C CYS A 53 9.25 -6.83 10.41
N TYR A 54 9.51 -5.73 9.70
CA TYR A 54 10.45 -4.69 10.13
C TYR A 54 9.99 -3.99 11.42
N MET A 55 8.68 -3.86 11.66
CA MET A 55 8.16 -3.26 12.90
C MET A 55 8.59 -4.08 14.13
N TYR A 56 8.63 -5.42 14.03
CA TYR A 56 9.11 -6.26 15.13
C TYR A 56 10.59 -6.00 15.43
N ARG A 57 11.41 -5.85 14.39
CA ARG A 57 12.83 -5.49 14.51
C ARG A 57 12.98 -4.14 15.20
N ASP A 58 12.27 -3.14 14.70
CA ASP A 58 12.42 -1.77 15.15
C ASP A 58 11.94 -1.64 16.61
N LYS A 59 10.80 -2.24 16.97
CA LYS A 59 10.35 -2.27 18.37
C LYS A 59 11.32 -3.02 19.29
N ALA A 60 11.94 -4.11 18.84
CA ALA A 60 12.96 -4.81 19.62
C ALA A 60 14.19 -3.92 19.88
N ILE A 61 14.63 -3.12 18.89
CA ILE A 61 15.71 -2.14 19.06
C ILE A 61 15.35 -1.10 20.15
N TYR A 62 14.08 -0.72 20.25
CA TYR A 62 13.58 0.18 21.30
C TYR A 62 13.24 -0.51 22.62
N GLY A 63 13.52 -1.81 22.77
CA GLY A 63 13.18 -2.57 23.98
C GLY A 63 11.68 -2.75 24.22
N GLN A 64 10.86 -2.63 23.16
CA GLN A 64 9.41 -2.70 23.23
C GLN A 64 8.88 -4.05 22.74
N ASN A 65 7.86 -4.58 23.42
CA ASN A 65 7.17 -5.77 22.95
C ASN A 65 6.31 -5.45 21.72
N ALA A 66 6.68 -6.01 20.56
CA ALA A 66 5.98 -5.79 19.31
C ALA A 66 4.55 -6.36 19.26
N LYS A 67 4.24 -7.32 20.15
CA LYS A 67 2.91 -7.91 20.26
C LYS A 67 1.95 -7.07 21.09
N THR A 68 2.46 -6.15 21.91
CA THR A 68 1.62 -5.27 22.72
C THR A 68 1.14 -4.12 21.84
N VAL A 69 -0.14 -4.15 21.50
CA VAL A 69 -0.79 -3.07 20.76
C VAL A 69 -1.12 -1.95 21.73
N VAL A 70 -0.71 -0.73 21.39
CA VAL A 70 -0.97 0.46 22.20
C VAL A 70 -1.38 1.64 21.33
N ARG A 71 -2.35 2.43 21.82
CA ARG A 71 -2.67 3.75 21.27
C ARG A 71 -1.43 4.65 21.29
N SER A 72 -1.21 5.39 20.22
CA SER A 72 -0.17 6.39 20.15
C SER A 72 -0.50 7.58 21.05
N LYS A 73 0.39 7.95 21.97
CA LYS A 73 0.15 9.07 22.90
C LYS A 73 0.35 10.44 22.26
N THR A 74 1.26 10.56 21.31
CA THR A 74 1.73 11.85 20.79
C THR A 74 1.30 12.14 19.36
N VAL A 75 0.99 11.09 18.59
CA VAL A 75 0.71 11.21 17.14
C VAL A 75 -0.70 10.77 16.76
N PHE A 76 -1.57 10.43 17.73
CA PHE A 76 -2.96 10.08 17.44
C PHE A 76 -3.67 11.21 16.68
N ASP A 77 -3.63 12.43 17.22
CA ASP A 77 -4.27 13.60 16.61
C ASP A 77 -3.40 14.32 15.56
N ALA A 78 -2.32 13.70 15.09
CA ALA A 78 -1.37 14.35 14.19
C ALA A 78 -2.01 14.90 12.89
N PRO A 79 -2.93 14.19 12.21
CA PRO A 79 -3.52 14.68 10.97
C PRO A 79 -4.32 15.97 11.13
N LEU A 80 -4.93 16.21 12.31
CA LEU A 80 -5.66 17.45 12.59
C LEU A 80 -4.75 18.69 12.45
N LYS A 81 -3.43 18.52 12.63
CA LYS A 81 -2.43 19.60 12.62
C LYS A 81 -1.74 19.80 11.27
N TRP A 82 -1.87 18.86 10.33
CA TRP A 82 -1.23 18.95 9.02
C TRP A 82 -2.03 19.87 8.10
N LYS A 83 -1.39 20.91 7.55
CA LYS A 83 -2.08 21.96 6.80
C LYS A 83 -2.35 21.59 5.35
N ASP A 84 -1.41 20.92 4.70
CA ASP A 84 -1.48 20.62 3.28
C ASP A 84 -2.25 19.31 3.01
N GLY A 85 -2.76 19.15 1.79
CA GLY A 85 -3.39 17.90 1.37
C GLY A 85 -2.32 16.82 1.16
N GLU A 86 -2.34 15.81 2.03
CA GLU A 86 -1.27 14.80 2.10
C GLU A 86 -1.79 13.43 1.66
N LEU A 87 -0.96 12.68 0.96
CA LEU A 87 -1.13 11.24 0.83
C LEU A 87 -0.56 10.58 2.09
N VAL A 88 -1.40 9.89 2.86
CA VAL A 88 -1.10 9.40 4.21
C VAL A 88 -1.23 7.88 4.25
N PHE A 89 -0.15 7.19 4.58
CA PHE A 89 -0.22 5.76 4.87
C PHE A 89 -0.51 5.54 6.36
N THR A 90 -1.56 4.78 6.66
CA THR A 90 -1.92 4.45 8.03
C THR A 90 -1.23 3.17 8.52
N CYS A 91 -0.94 3.08 9.81
CA CYS A 91 -0.50 1.85 10.47
C CYS A 91 0.74 1.19 9.85
N SER A 92 1.77 1.96 9.46
CA SER A 92 3.06 1.37 9.09
C SER A 92 3.65 0.45 10.16
N TRP A 93 3.37 0.75 11.43
CA TRP A 93 3.81 -0.05 12.60
C TRP A 93 2.67 -0.83 13.26
N SER A 94 1.58 -1.06 12.52
CA SER A 94 0.49 -1.89 13.00
C SER A 94 -0.30 -2.48 11.82
N ASP A 95 -1.57 -2.76 12.05
CA ASP A 95 -2.58 -3.14 11.08
C ASP A 95 -3.84 -2.34 11.44
N TRP A 96 -4.52 -1.74 10.47
CA TRP A 96 -5.69 -0.90 10.78
C TRP A 96 -6.80 -1.73 11.44
N PHE A 97 -7.03 -2.96 10.98
CA PHE A 97 -8.11 -3.83 11.45
C PHE A 97 -7.68 -4.81 12.54
N ILE A 98 -6.63 -4.48 13.31
CA ILE A 98 -6.30 -5.23 14.53
C ILE A 98 -7.36 -5.01 15.62
N GLU A 99 -7.79 -6.09 16.27
CA GLU A 99 -8.84 -6.11 17.30
C GLU A 99 -8.54 -5.20 18.49
N GLU A 100 -7.30 -5.19 18.95
CA GLU A 100 -6.87 -4.37 20.08
C GLU A 100 -7.02 -2.86 19.83
N ALA A 101 -7.23 -2.43 18.57
CA ALA A 101 -7.46 -1.03 18.22
C ALA A 101 -8.94 -0.63 18.21
N ASP A 102 -9.88 -1.57 18.39
CA ASP A 102 -11.32 -1.30 18.31
C ASP A 102 -11.76 -0.22 19.31
N GLU A 103 -11.15 -0.18 20.50
CA GLU A 103 -11.41 0.84 21.53
C GLU A 103 -11.16 2.29 21.04
N TRP A 104 -10.27 2.49 20.06
CA TRP A 104 -9.85 3.82 19.60
C TRP A 104 -10.14 4.07 18.12
N ARG A 105 -10.63 3.04 17.40
CA ARG A 105 -10.80 3.07 15.95
C ARG A 105 -11.80 4.13 15.53
N ASP A 106 -12.90 4.26 16.25
CA ASP A 106 -13.95 5.24 15.94
C ASP A 106 -13.45 6.68 16.09
N GLU A 107 -12.64 6.96 17.11
CA GLU A 107 -11.96 8.25 17.24
C GLU A 107 -11.01 8.53 16.05
N ALA A 108 -10.33 7.50 15.55
CA ALA A 108 -9.46 7.63 14.39
C ALA A 108 -10.26 7.85 13.09
N TRP A 109 -11.40 7.19 12.93
CA TRP A 109 -12.34 7.47 11.81
C TRP A 109 -12.87 8.90 11.86
N GLU A 110 -13.15 9.43 13.06
CA GLU A 110 -13.56 10.82 13.23
C GLU A 110 -12.47 11.82 12.84
N ILE A 111 -11.19 11.49 13.07
CA ILE A 111 -10.06 12.30 12.58
C ILE A 111 -10.01 12.30 11.05
N ILE A 112 -10.17 11.14 10.40
CA ILE A 112 -10.22 11.02 8.93
C ILE A 112 -11.34 11.92 8.37
N LYS A 113 -12.54 11.82 8.94
CA LYS A 113 -13.71 12.64 8.57
C LYS A 113 -13.46 14.13 8.72
N LYS A 114 -12.78 14.56 9.80
CA LYS A 114 -12.46 15.97 10.07
C LYS A 114 -11.32 16.52 9.20
N THR A 115 -10.68 15.69 8.40
CA THR A 115 -9.51 16.08 7.59
C THR A 115 -9.60 15.61 6.13
N PRO A 116 -10.66 16.01 5.40
CA PRO A 116 -10.92 15.55 4.02
C PRO A 116 -9.83 15.96 3.01
N ARG A 117 -9.04 16.98 3.36
CA ARG A 117 -7.87 17.42 2.57
C ARG A 117 -6.81 16.32 2.40
N HIS A 118 -6.68 15.40 3.35
CA HIS A 118 -5.74 14.28 3.25
C HIS A 118 -6.39 13.09 2.58
N THR A 119 -5.58 12.23 1.94
CA THR A 119 -6.00 10.94 1.39
C THR A 119 -5.36 9.83 2.22
N TYR A 120 -6.17 8.97 2.83
CA TYR A 120 -5.75 7.93 3.76
C TYR A 120 -5.69 6.57 3.08
N GLN A 121 -4.49 6.02 2.99
CA GLN A 121 -4.26 4.66 2.54
C GLN A 121 -4.33 3.72 3.75
N ILE A 122 -5.40 2.95 3.83
CA ILE A 122 -5.66 1.96 4.86
C ILE A 122 -5.26 0.59 4.31
N LEU A 123 -4.38 -0.12 5.03
CA LEU A 123 -3.88 -1.42 4.62
C LEU A 123 -4.04 -2.44 5.75
N THR A 124 -4.45 -3.65 5.41
CA THR A 124 -4.60 -4.73 6.39
C THR A 124 -4.19 -6.11 5.87
N LYS A 125 -3.90 -7.01 6.80
CA LYS A 125 -3.81 -8.46 6.59
C LYS A 125 -4.99 -9.23 7.24
N ARG A 126 -5.98 -8.51 7.78
CA ARG A 126 -7.19 -8.99 8.46
C ARG A 126 -8.47 -8.53 7.76
N PRO A 127 -8.60 -8.79 6.45
CA PRO A 127 -9.70 -8.24 5.68
C PRO A 127 -11.09 -8.77 6.12
N GLU A 128 -11.14 -9.91 6.81
CA GLU A 128 -12.36 -10.45 7.42
C GLU A 128 -13.02 -9.48 8.40
N ARG A 129 -12.25 -8.57 8.99
CA ARG A 129 -12.74 -7.59 9.97
C ARG A 129 -13.22 -6.28 9.34
N ILE A 130 -13.01 -6.07 8.03
CA ILE A 130 -13.31 -4.78 7.38
C ILE A 130 -14.77 -4.40 7.61
N LYS A 131 -15.72 -5.20 7.11
CA LYS A 131 -17.14 -4.84 7.06
C LYS A 131 -17.76 -4.55 8.43
N GLU A 132 -17.28 -5.23 9.47
CA GLU A 132 -17.79 -5.08 10.85
C GLU A 132 -17.23 -3.84 11.57
N HIS A 133 -16.19 -3.18 11.03
CA HIS A 133 -15.44 -2.12 11.71
C HIS A 133 -15.30 -0.84 10.87
N LEU A 134 -16.21 -0.65 9.91
CA LEU A 134 -16.37 0.60 9.19
C LEU A 134 -17.33 1.51 9.96
N PRO A 135 -17.12 2.84 9.95
CA PRO A 135 -18.09 3.78 10.48
C PRO A 135 -19.34 3.79 9.60
N GLU A 136 -20.51 4.11 10.16
CA GLU A 136 -21.77 4.18 9.41
C GLU A 136 -21.71 5.16 8.22
N TYR A 137 -20.89 6.19 8.32
CA TYR A 137 -20.67 7.21 7.28
C TYR A 137 -19.53 6.87 6.32
N PHE A 138 -19.05 5.62 6.28
CA PHE A 138 -17.88 5.25 5.46
C PHE A 138 -18.04 5.61 3.99
N ASP A 139 -19.23 5.40 3.43
CA ASP A 139 -19.51 5.69 2.01
C ASP A 139 -19.51 7.20 1.69
N ASP A 140 -19.55 8.07 2.70
CA ASP A 140 -19.41 9.53 2.55
C ASP A 140 -17.92 9.97 2.52
N LEU A 141 -16.98 9.06 2.79
CA LEU A 141 -15.54 9.38 2.83
C LEU A 141 -14.90 9.24 1.44
N ASP A 142 -14.78 10.37 0.73
CA ASP A 142 -14.07 10.46 -0.56
C ASP A 142 -12.54 10.39 -0.45
N ASN A 143 -12.04 10.33 0.78
CA ASN A 143 -10.64 10.53 1.10
C ASN A 143 -9.95 9.29 1.71
N VAL A 144 -10.54 8.11 1.52
CA VAL A 144 -10.02 6.82 1.97
C VAL A 144 -9.72 5.92 0.78
N TRP A 145 -8.55 5.27 0.79
CA TRP A 145 -8.21 4.16 -0.08
C TRP A 145 -8.04 2.91 0.80
N LEU A 146 -8.68 1.81 0.42
CA LEU A 146 -8.75 0.60 1.23
C LEU A 146 -8.00 -0.55 0.56
N GLY A 147 -7.07 -1.18 1.26
CA GLY A 147 -6.25 -2.21 0.67
C GLY A 147 -5.92 -3.38 1.57
N VAL A 148 -5.48 -4.45 0.91
CA VAL A 148 -5.02 -5.68 1.56
C VAL A 148 -3.58 -5.98 1.16
N SER A 149 -2.80 -6.58 2.07
CA SER A 149 -1.51 -7.15 1.66
C SER A 149 -1.70 -8.55 1.10
N ILE A 150 -0.96 -8.91 0.06
CA ILE A 150 -0.94 -10.26 -0.53
C ILE A 150 0.51 -10.65 -0.78
N GLU A 151 1.03 -11.56 0.02
CA GLU A 151 2.43 -11.97 -0.05
C GLU A 151 2.68 -13.20 -0.94
N SER A 152 1.63 -14.00 -1.20
CA SER A 152 1.64 -15.22 -2.03
C SER A 152 0.22 -15.53 -2.52
N GLU A 153 0.12 -16.50 -3.45
CA GLU A 153 -1.17 -17.00 -3.97
C GLU A 153 -2.15 -17.42 -2.86
N ASP A 154 -1.66 -18.03 -1.78
CA ASP A 154 -2.46 -18.44 -0.61
C ASP A 154 -3.24 -17.29 0.05
N GLN A 155 -2.83 -16.04 -0.18
CA GLN A 155 -3.47 -14.85 0.40
C GLN A 155 -4.34 -14.10 -0.61
N MET A 156 -4.50 -14.58 -1.84
CA MET A 156 -5.34 -13.92 -2.85
C MET A 156 -6.82 -13.87 -2.46
N GLY A 157 -7.30 -14.79 -1.61
CA GLY A 157 -8.66 -14.75 -1.08
C GLY A 157 -9.00 -13.45 -0.32
N ARG A 158 -7.98 -12.69 0.11
CA ARG A 158 -8.16 -11.37 0.74
C ARG A 158 -8.82 -10.35 -0.19
N LEU A 159 -8.68 -10.49 -1.51
CA LEU A 159 -9.29 -9.60 -2.51
C LEU A 159 -10.81 -9.66 -2.49
N GLU A 160 -11.40 -10.79 -2.11
CA GLU A 160 -12.85 -10.97 -2.02
C GLU A 160 -13.50 -9.98 -1.04
N HIS A 161 -12.75 -9.57 -0.02
CA HIS A 161 -13.21 -8.61 0.98
C HIS A 161 -13.15 -7.16 0.50
N LEU A 162 -12.59 -6.89 -0.69
CA LEU A 162 -12.58 -5.54 -1.29
C LEU A 162 -13.72 -5.35 -2.30
N LYS A 163 -14.55 -6.37 -2.53
CA LYS A 163 -15.73 -6.24 -3.39
C LYS A 163 -16.74 -5.25 -2.80
N ASP A 164 -17.43 -4.56 -3.70
CA ASP A 164 -18.55 -3.66 -3.42
C ASP A 164 -18.18 -2.35 -2.69
N PHE A 165 -16.88 -2.02 -2.58
CA PHE A 165 -16.46 -0.71 -2.09
C PHE A 165 -16.45 0.33 -3.22
N SER A 166 -16.98 1.52 -2.92
CA SER A 166 -16.98 2.67 -3.83
C SER A 166 -15.67 3.47 -3.80
N CYS A 167 -14.89 3.31 -2.73
CA CYS A 167 -13.58 3.93 -2.58
C CYS A 167 -12.52 3.22 -3.42
N ILE A 168 -11.37 3.88 -3.63
CA ILE A 168 -10.21 3.26 -4.29
C ILE A 168 -9.78 2.04 -3.49
N THR A 169 -9.74 0.87 -4.15
CA THR A 169 -9.18 -0.33 -3.53
C THR A 169 -7.82 -0.70 -4.09
N PHE A 170 -6.95 -1.27 -3.26
CA PHE A 170 -5.59 -1.60 -3.68
C PHE A 170 -5.02 -2.86 -3.03
N ALA A 171 -4.05 -3.48 -3.72
CA ALA A 171 -3.26 -4.57 -3.17
C ALA A 171 -1.82 -4.11 -2.94
N SER A 172 -1.29 -4.41 -1.76
CA SER A 172 0.15 -4.38 -1.52
C SER A 172 0.69 -5.80 -1.67
N PHE A 173 1.34 -6.09 -2.79
CA PHE A 173 2.06 -7.33 -3.03
C PHE A 173 3.39 -7.34 -2.26
N GLU A 174 3.30 -7.26 -0.92
CA GLU A 174 4.44 -7.11 -0.02
C GLU A 174 4.34 -7.86 1.33
N PRO A 175 5.45 -8.46 1.78
CA PRO A 175 6.62 -8.79 0.96
C PRO A 175 6.24 -9.84 -0.09
N LEU A 176 6.67 -9.69 -1.34
CA LEU A 176 6.46 -10.70 -2.38
C LEU A 176 7.38 -11.90 -2.12
N ILE A 177 6.84 -12.99 -1.58
CA ILE A 177 7.61 -14.15 -1.07
C ILE A 177 7.38 -15.42 -1.90
N ALA A 178 6.44 -15.37 -2.84
CA ALA A 178 6.09 -16.43 -3.78
C ALA A 178 5.50 -15.78 -5.06
N PRO A 179 5.41 -16.51 -6.19
CA PRO A 179 4.66 -16.01 -7.34
C PRO A 179 3.18 -15.82 -6.99
N ILE A 180 2.56 -14.83 -7.61
CA ILE A 180 1.13 -14.55 -7.51
C ILE A 180 0.60 -14.46 -8.94
N PRO A 181 -0.35 -15.31 -9.36
CA PRO A 181 -0.97 -15.18 -10.66
C PRO A 181 -1.80 -13.90 -10.73
N TRP A 182 -1.86 -13.30 -11.91
CA TRP A 182 -2.80 -12.22 -12.18
C TRP A 182 -4.05 -12.80 -12.85
N ASP A 183 -5.17 -12.85 -12.13
CA ASP A 183 -6.43 -13.41 -12.58
C ASP A 183 -7.63 -12.48 -12.30
N GLU A 184 -8.85 -12.96 -12.53
CA GLU A 184 -10.08 -12.18 -12.40
C GLU A 184 -10.31 -11.58 -11.01
N ARG A 185 -9.70 -12.14 -9.95
CA ARG A 185 -9.80 -11.57 -8.60
C ARG A 185 -9.20 -10.18 -8.50
N MET A 186 -8.27 -9.83 -9.41
CA MET A 186 -7.65 -8.51 -9.46
C MET A 186 -8.57 -7.42 -10.05
N GLN A 187 -9.73 -7.77 -10.60
CA GLN A 187 -10.68 -6.78 -11.15
C GLN A 187 -11.20 -5.79 -10.11
N VAL A 188 -11.13 -6.14 -8.83
CA VAL A 188 -11.53 -5.23 -7.73
C VAL A 188 -10.55 -4.08 -7.54
N LEU A 189 -9.30 -4.20 -8.03
CA LEU A 189 -8.22 -3.28 -7.72
C LEU A 189 -8.18 -2.06 -8.64
N ASP A 190 -8.06 -0.89 -8.03
CA ASP A 190 -7.78 0.39 -8.70
C ASP A 190 -6.29 0.73 -8.71
N TRP A 191 -5.50 0.07 -7.86
CA TRP A 191 -4.06 0.30 -7.72
C TRP A 191 -3.35 -0.92 -7.15
N CYS A 192 -2.06 -1.06 -7.42
CA CYS A 192 -1.23 -2.02 -6.70
C CYS A 192 0.18 -1.53 -6.41
N ILE A 193 0.73 -2.04 -5.31
CA ILE A 193 2.11 -1.79 -4.88
C ILE A 193 2.84 -3.13 -4.92
N ILE A 194 4.06 -3.17 -5.45
CA ILE A 194 4.85 -4.40 -5.55
C ILE A 194 6.21 -4.17 -4.89
N GLY A 195 6.63 -5.10 -4.03
CA GLY A 195 7.92 -4.99 -3.39
C GLY A 195 8.47 -6.26 -2.75
N GLY A 196 9.78 -6.43 -2.87
CA GLY A 196 10.53 -7.49 -2.23
C GLY A 196 10.72 -7.28 -0.72
N GLU A 197 11.07 -8.35 -0.01
CA GLU A 197 11.34 -8.30 1.43
C GLU A 197 12.69 -7.60 1.72
N SER A 198 12.66 -6.66 2.66
CA SER A 198 13.86 -6.05 3.24
C SER A 198 14.27 -6.76 4.52
N GLY A 199 15.56 -6.96 4.77
CA GLY A 199 16.01 -7.60 6.01
C GLY A 199 17.52 -7.71 6.14
N ASN A 200 17.95 -8.41 7.19
CA ASN A 200 19.36 -8.65 7.51
C ASN A 200 19.86 -10.00 6.97
N ASN A 201 21.17 -10.16 6.91
CA ASN A 201 21.79 -11.44 6.51
C ASN A 201 21.75 -12.49 7.62
N ILE A 202 21.81 -12.00 8.86
CA ILE A 202 21.93 -12.79 10.09
C ILE A 202 20.91 -12.31 11.12
N GLY A 203 20.71 -13.10 12.16
CA GLY A 203 19.75 -12.79 13.23
C GLY A 203 18.30 -13.13 12.87
N GLU A 204 17.36 -12.56 13.63
CA GLU A 204 15.93 -12.95 13.60
C GLU A 204 15.11 -12.24 12.52
N HIS A 205 15.63 -11.16 11.94
CA HIS A 205 14.94 -10.29 10.98
C HIS A 205 15.61 -10.36 9.61
N LYS A 206 15.51 -11.53 8.97
CA LYS A 206 16.14 -11.79 7.66
C LYS A 206 15.29 -11.30 6.50
N TYR A 207 15.68 -11.65 5.29
CA TYR A 207 14.89 -11.47 4.07
C TYR A 207 14.76 -12.81 3.34
N ARG A 208 13.68 -12.96 2.57
CA ARG A 208 13.44 -14.08 1.65
C ARG A 208 13.76 -13.68 0.22
N LYS A 209 13.97 -14.71 -0.60
CA LYS A 209 14.15 -14.57 -2.04
C LYS A 209 12.86 -14.00 -2.65
N MET A 210 13.04 -13.07 -3.57
CA MET A 210 12.02 -12.68 -4.53
C MET A 210 12.65 -12.77 -5.92
N GLU A 211 12.05 -13.54 -6.82
CA GLU A 211 12.47 -13.59 -8.23
C GLU A 211 11.93 -12.37 -8.99
N LEU A 212 12.75 -11.74 -9.83
CA LEU A 212 12.30 -10.62 -10.67
C LEU A 212 11.14 -11.01 -11.58
N GLU A 213 11.05 -12.28 -11.96
CA GLU A 213 9.96 -12.82 -12.78
C GLU A 213 8.59 -12.73 -12.08
N TRP A 214 8.53 -12.87 -10.76
CA TRP A 214 7.26 -12.74 -10.02
C TRP A 214 6.72 -11.31 -10.10
N MET A 215 7.62 -10.33 -9.90
CA MET A 215 7.30 -8.91 -10.03
C MET A 215 6.92 -8.56 -11.48
N ARG A 216 7.66 -9.08 -12.47
CA ARG A 216 7.39 -8.87 -13.90
C ARG A 216 5.99 -9.35 -14.29
N ASN A 217 5.57 -10.52 -13.80
CA ASN A 217 4.24 -11.04 -14.08
C ASN A 217 3.12 -10.17 -13.49
N LEU A 218 3.29 -9.68 -12.26
CA LEU A 218 2.34 -8.74 -11.66
C LEU A 218 2.25 -7.42 -12.44
N ILE A 219 3.39 -6.84 -12.84
CA ILE A 219 3.44 -5.62 -13.66
C ILE A 219 2.73 -5.83 -15.00
N LYS A 220 2.99 -6.95 -15.68
CA LYS A 220 2.34 -7.29 -16.95
C LYS A 220 0.83 -7.42 -16.77
N GLY A 221 0.38 -8.10 -15.72
CA GLY A 221 -1.02 -8.25 -15.36
C GLY A 221 -1.71 -6.90 -15.12
N ALA A 222 -1.13 -6.08 -14.24
CA ALA A 222 -1.61 -4.74 -13.93
C ALA A 222 -1.75 -3.87 -15.18
N LYS A 223 -0.69 -3.81 -15.98
CA LYS A 223 -0.68 -3.07 -17.25
C LYS A 223 -1.74 -3.56 -18.24
N SER A 224 -1.90 -4.88 -18.38
CA SER A 224 -2.91 -5.46 -19.29
C SER A 224 -4.35 -5.18 -18.84
N SER A 225 -4.54 -4.97 -17.54
CA SER A 225 -5.85 -4.66 -16.93
C SER A 225 -6.10 -3.16 -16.78
N GLY A 226 -5.12 -2.31 -17.12
CA GLY A 226 -5.21 -0.86 -16.92
C GLY A 226 -5.13 -0.43 -15.46
N VAL A 227 -4.62 -1.29 -14.57
CA VAL A 227 -4.41 -0.98 -13.15
C VAL A 227 -3.04 -0.31 -13.00
N PRO A 228 -2.96 0.95 -12.53
CA PRO A 228 -1.68 1.59 -12.24
C PRO A 228 -0.93 0.80 -11.18
N CYS A 229 0.40 0.71 -11.33
CA CYS A 229 1.24 -0.02 -10.38
C CYS A 229 2.41 0.81 -9.86
N PHE A 230 2.81 0.54 -8.62
CA PHE A 230 3.92 1.19 -7.96
C PHE A 230 4.95 0.15 -7.53
N VAL A 231 6.12 0.12 -8.19
CA VAL A 231 7.25 -0.68 -7.75
C VAL A 231 7.97 0.07 -6.63
N LYS A 232 7.79 -0.41 -5.41
CA LYS A 232 8.35 0.24 -4.21
C LYS A 232 9.83 -0.07 -4.07
N GLN A 233 10.18 -1.36 -4.07
CA GLN A 233 11.53 -1.85 -3.85
C GLN A 233 11.74 -3.26 -4.40
N LEU A 234 12.95 -3.57 -4.86
CA LEU A 234 13.34 -4.91 -5.30
C LEU A 234 13.66 -5.86 -4.12
N GLY A 235 13.89 -5.31 -2.93
CA GLY A 235 14.18 -6.06 -1.70
C GLY A 235 15.67 -6.39 -1.53
N THR A 236 16.03 -6.84 -0.32
CA THR A 236 17.44 -7.09 0.05
C THR A 236 18.06 -8.25 -0.76
N HIS A 237 17.25 -9.19 -1.24
CA HIS A 237 17.74 -10.25 -2.13
C HIS A 237 18.33 -9.65 -3.42
N GLN A 238 17.56 -8.79 -4.11
CA GLN A 238 17.98 -8.19 -5.38
C GLN A 238 19.04 -7.13 -5.21
N TYR A 239 19.04 -6.39 -4.09
CA TYR A 239 20.19 -5.55 -3.69
C TYR A 239 21.52 -6.31 -3.84
N LYS A 240 21.58 -7.55 -3.34
CA LYS A 240 22.80 -8.36 -3.44
C LYS A 240 23.04 -8.94 -4.83
N GLN A 241 22.00 -9.46 -5.47
CA GLN A 241 22.16 -10.11 -6.78
C GLN A 241 22.59 -9.12 -7.86
N LEU A 242 22.08 -7.90 -7.80
CA LEU A 242 22.33 -6.84 -8.79
C LEU A 242 23.45 -5.88 -8.37
N GLY A 243 23.97 -5.99 -7.14
CA GLY A 243 25.02 -5.09 -6.63
C GLY A 243 24.54 -3.65 -6.44
N LEU A 244 23.29 -3.45 -6.02
CA LEU A 244 22.71 -2.13 -5.78
C LEU A 244 23.37 -1.47 -4.55
N LYS A 245 23.22 -0.15 -4.42
CA LYS A 245 23.74 0.63 -3.29
C LYS A 245 22.71 0.74 -2.17
N ASP A 246 21.43 0.92 -2.50
CA ASP A 246 20.38 0.90 -1.49
C ASP A 246 20.13 -0.53 -0.97
N ARG A 247 20.33 -0.74 0.32
CA ARG A 247 20.22 -2.06 0.98
C ARG A 247 18.82 -2.69 0.93
N HIS A 248 17.80 -1.88 0.63
CA HIS A 248 16.42 -2.31 0.49
C HIS A 248 16.05 -2.51 -1.00
N GLY A 249 16.92 -2.10 -1.92
CA GLY A 249 16.64 -2.03 -3.35
C GLY A 249 15.49 -1.06 -3.64
N GLY A 250 15.43 0.07 -2.93
CA GLY A 250 14.34 1.05 -2.98
C GLY A 250 14.65 2.33 -3.75
N ASP A 251 15.90 2.53 -4.17
CA ASP A 251 16.28 3.64 -5.05
C ASP A 251 15.93 3.30 -6.51
N ILE A 252 15.02 4.10 -7.08
CA ILE A 252 14.47 3.84 -8.41
C ILE A 252 15.50 4.06 -9.52
N ASP A 253 16.49 4.92 -9.29
CA ASP A 253 17.55 5.18 -10.27
C ASP A 253 18.48 3.96 -10.44
N GLU A 254 18.38 2.98 -9.53
CA GLU A 254 19.11 1.70 -9.59
C GLU A 254 18.28 0.55 -10.18
N PHE A 255 17.01 0.77 -10.51
CA PHE A 255 16.15 -0.31 -11.00
C PHE A 255 16.47 -0.65 -12.47
N PRO A 256 16.41 -1.93 -12.87
CA PRO A 256 16.30 -2.28 -14.28
C PRO A 256 15.13 -1.54 -14.93
N GLU A 257 15.29 -1.12 -16.19
CA GLU A 257 14.37 -0.19 -16.88
C GLU A 257 12.90 -0.64 -16.81
N GLU A 258 12.64 -1.94 -16.93
CA GLU A 258 11.29 -2.52 -16.88
C GLU A 258 10.59 -2.38 -15.51
N PHE A 259 11.33 -2.09 -14.44
CA PHE A 259 10.81 -1.93 -13.07
C PHE A 259 10.72 -0.46 -12.63
N ILE A 260 11.13 0.50 -13.48
CA ILE A 260 11.03 1.94 -13.21
C ILE A 260 9.57 2.39 -13.36
N ILE A 261 8.72 2.03 -12.38
CA ILE A 261 7.28 2.30 -12.40
C ILE A 261 6.83 2.80 -11.03
N ARG A 262 6.24 4.01 -10.99
CA ARG A 262 5.67 4.66 -9.80
C ARG A 262 4.39 5.40 -10.17
N GLU A 263 3.42 4.64 -10.66
CA GLU A 263 2.12 5.15 -11.07
C GLU A 263 1.15 5.17 -9.89
N TYR A 264 0.20 6.10 -9.92
CA TYR A 264 -0.91 6.20 -8.97
C TYR A 264 -2.24 6.24 -9.74
N PRO A 265 -3.38 5.95 -9.09
CA PRO A 265 -4.70 6.21 -9.67
C PRO A 265 -4.88 7.65 -10.11
N GLN A 266 -5.70 7.89 -11.14
CA GLN A 266 -5.91 9.24 -11.68
C GLN A 266 -6.37 10.24 -10.62
N VAL A 267 -7.23 9.80 -9.68
CA VAL A 267 -7.71 10.62 -8.56
C VAL A 267 -6.58 11.20 -7.69
N TYR A 268 -5.43 10.53 -7.62
CA TYR A 268 -4.25 11.08 -6.94
C TYR A 268 -3.73 12.33 -7.64
N TYR A 269 -3.58 12.28 -8.96
CA TYR A 269 -3.07 13.41 -9.74
C TYR A 269 -4.08 14.56 -9.72
N ASP A 270 -5.37 14.25 -9.81
CA ASP A 270 -6.43 15.25 -9.76
C ASP A 270 -6.47 15.96 -8.39
N LYS A 271 -6.16 15.26 -7.30
CA LYS A 271 -6.17 15.86 -5.94
C LYS A 271 -4.86 16.53 -5.56
N HIS A 272 -3.72 15.97 -5.95
CA HIS A 272 -2.40 16.39 -5.45
C HIS A 272 -1.56 17.14 -6.49
N LEU A 273 -1.92 17.15 -7.78
CA LEU A 273 -1.23 17.90 -8.83
C LEU A 273 -2.08 18.99 -9.50
N ALA A 274 -3.40 19.03 -9.28
CA ALA A 274 -4.29 20.02 -9.93
C ALA A 274 -4.13 21.48 -9.45
N LEU A 275 -3.03 21.83 -8.77
CA LEU A 275 -2.75 23.17 -8.27
C LEU A 275 -1.33 23.68 -8.63
N THR A 276 -0.70 23.14 -9.69
CA THR A 276 0.53 23.71 -10.28
C THR A 276 0.35 24.06 -11.74
#